data_AF-A0A530GJM9-F1
#
_entry.id   AF-A0A530GJM9-F1
#
_cell.length_a   1.000
_cell.length_b   1.000
_cell.length_c   1.000
_cell.angle_alpha   90.00
_cell.angle_beta   90.00
_cell.angle_gamma   90.00
#
_symmetry.space_group_name_H-M   'P 1'
#
loop_
_entity.id
_entity.type
_entity.pdbx_description
1 polymer ?
#
loop_
_entity_poly.entity_id
_entity_poly.type
_entity_poly.pdbx_seq_one_letter_code
_entity_poly.pdbx_strand_id
1 'polypeptide(L)'
;YWYGSQLSLAEARKLAPYQNATGLQVTSAVLAGMVWALENPAAGIVEADEMDYRRCLEVQSPYLGPVRGYYTDWTPLDNRPGLFPEDLDKDDPWQFRNILVR
;
A
#
# COMPACT_ATOMS: atom_id res chain seq x y z
N TYR A 1 -6.72 1.26 10.29
CA TYR A 1 -6.49 -0.12 9.79
C TYR A 1 -5.42 -0.04 8.70
N TRP A 2 -4.33 -0.79 8.85
CA TRP A 2 -3.28 -0.90 7.82
C TRP A 2 -3.44 -2.23 7.09
N TYR A 3 -3.31 -2.21 5.77
CA TYR A 3 -3.32 -3.42 4.93
C TYR A 3 -2.26 -3.29 3.85
N GLY A 4 -1.40 -4.31 3.71
CA GLY A 4 -0.35 -4.25 2.71
C GLY A 4 0.62 -5.42 2.74
N SER A 5 1.56 -5.37 1.79
CA SER A 5 2.65 -6.32 1.63
C SER A 5 3.81 -6.01 2.59
N GLN A 6 4.42 -7.06 3.14
CA GLN A 6 5.67 -7.00 3.91
C GLN A 6 6.80 -7.78 3.20
N LEU A 7 6.84 -7.74 1.86
CA LEU A 7 7.86 -8.40 1.04
C LEU A 7 9.29 -8.06 1.51
N SER A 8 10.05 -9.10 1.86
CA SER A 8 11.46 -8.95 2.24
C SER A 8 12.39 -8.99 1.02
N LEU A 9 13.58 -8.38 1.15
CA LEU A 9 14.62 -8.48 0.12
C LEU A 9 15.07 -9.92 -0.12
N ALA A 10 15.16 -10.73 0.93
CA ALA A 10 15.57 -12.13 0.85
C ALA A 10 14.55 -12.97 0.06
N GLU A 11 13.26 -12.72 0.26
CA GLU A 11 12.18 -13.36 -0.48
C GLU A 11 12.14 -12.88 -1.94
N ALA A 12 12.24 -11.57 -2.17
CA ALA A 12 12.28 -11.01 -3.52
C ALA A 12 13.40 -11.62 -4.37
N ARG A 13 14.61 -11.80 -3.81
CA ARG A 13 15.76 -12.44 -4.47
C ARG A 13 15.52 -13.91 -4.83
N LYS A 14 14.63 -14.61 -4.12
CA LYS A 14 14.24 -16.00 -4.45
C LYS A 14 13.20 -16.05 -5.55
N LEU A 15 12.29 -15.06 -5.59
CA LEU A 15 11.13 -15.05 -6.48
C LEU A 15 11.46 -14.52 -7.87
N ALA A 16 12.26 -13.46 -7.98
CA ALA A 16 12.56 -12.85 -9.26
C ALA A 16 13.98 -12.24 -9.29
N PRO A 17 14.74 -12.44 -10.39
CA PRO A 17 16.09 -11.91 -10.50
C PRO A 17 16.10 -10.39 -10.78
N TYR A 18 17.28 -9.79 -10.65
CA TYR A 18 17.61 -8.42 -11.09
C TYR A 18 16.82 -7.28 -10.44
N GLN A 19 16.23 -7.50 -9.27
CA GLN A 19 15.48 -6.48 -8.55
C GLN A 19 15.55 -6.67 -7.04
N ASN A 20 15.29 -5.57 -6.31
CA ASN A 20 15.09 -5.59 -4.87
C ASN A 20 13.59 -5.72 -4.53
N ALA A 21 13.22 -5.73 -3.25
CA ALA A 21 11.82 -5.86 -2.82
C ALA A 21 10.93 -4.74 -3.38
N THR A 22 11.40 -3.49 -3.35
CA THR A 22 10.67 -2.33 -3.90
C THR A 22 10.42 -2.50 -5.40
N GLY A 23 11.43 -2.94 -6.16
CA GLY A 23 11.29 -3.21 -7.59
C GLY A 23 10.27 -4.31 -7.87
N LEU A 24 10.30 -5.42 -7.11
CA LEU A 24 9.39 -6.54 -7.31
C LEU A 24 7.92 -6.19 -7.03
N GLN A 25 7.65 -5.31 -6.07
CA GLN A 25 6.29 -4.80 -5.84
C GLN A 25 5.76 -4.05 -7.08
N VAL A 26 6.60 -3.27 -7.75
CA VAL A 26 6.22 -2.50 -8.95
C VAL A 26 6.10 -3.40 -10.17
N THR A 27 7.09 -4.25 -10.45
CA THR A 27 7.09 -5.09 -11.66
C THR A 27 5.97 -6.12 -11.65
N SER A 28 5.63 -6.67 -10.47
CA SER A 28 4.48 -7.56 -10.31
C SER A 28 3.14 -6.83 -10.50
N ALA A 29 3.02 -5.55 -10.12
CA ALA A 29 1.84 -4.74 -10.40
C ALA A 29 1.68 -4.51 -11.91
N VAL A 30 2.78 -4.20 -12.60
CA VAL A 30 2.80 -4.06 -14.07
C VAL A 30 2.38 -5.37 -14.73
N LEU A 31 2.89 -6.51 -14.28
CA LEU A 31 2.49 -7.84 -14.77
C LEU A 31 0.97 -8.07 -14.60
N ALA A 32 0.42 -7.78 -13.42
CA ALA A 32 -1.02 -7.90 -13.17
C ALA A 32 -1.84 -6.97 -14.08
N GLY A 33 -1.38 -5.74 -14.29
CA GLY A 33 -1.99 -4.80 -15.23
C GLY A 33 -1.98 -5.29 -16.67
N MET A 34 -0.87 -5.88 -17.13
CA MET A 34 -0.77 -6.47 -18.46
C MET A 34 -1.72 -7.66 -18.64
N VAL A 35 -1.82 -8.55 -17.64
CA VAL A 35 -2.78 -9.66 -17.68
C VAL A 35 -4.22 -9.13 -17.77
N TRP A 36 -4.57 -8.19 -16.90
CA TRP A 36 -5.91 -7.60 -16.90
C TRP A 36 -6.24 -6.91 -18.23
N ALA A 37 -5.29 -6.17 -18.81
CA ALA A 37 -5.48 -5.50 -20.09
C ALA A 37 -5.69 -6.48 -21.25
N LEU A 38 -5.00 -7.63 -21.23
CA LEU A 38 -5.22 -8.71 -22.21
C LEU A 38 -6.59 -9.38 -22.04
N GLU A 39 -7.06 -9.50 -20.81
CA GLU A 39 -8.39 -10.05 -20.49
C GLU A 39 -9.52 -9.05 -20.79
N ASN A 40 -9.23 -7.74 -20.78
CA ASN A 40 -10.19 -6.65 -20.96
C ASN A 40 -9.74 -5.65 -22.04
N PRO A 41 -9.52 -6.09 -23.30
CA PRO A 41 -8.81 -5.29 -24.32
C PRO A 41 -9.59 -4.08 -24.84
N ALA A 42 -10.89 -4.01 -24.58
CA ALA A 42 -11.78 -2.93 -25.05
C ALA A 42 -12.23 -1.97 -23.94
N ALA A 43 -11.58 -2.00 -22.76
CA ALA A 43 -11.95 -1.18 -21.61
C ALA A 43 -11.64 0.33 -21.77
N GLY A 44 -10.90 0.73 -22.81
CA GLY A 44 -10.48 2.11 -23.03
C GLY A 44 -9.28 2.52 -22.17
N ILE A 45 -9.15 3.82 -21.90
CA ILE A 45 -8.14 4.34 -20.95
C ILE A 45 -8.73 4.19 -19.56
N VAL A 46 -8.00 3.50 -18.68
CA VAL A 46 -8.43 3.22 -17.31
C VAL A 46 -7.30 3.47 -16.32
N GLU A 47 -7.66 3.74 -15.07
CA GLU A 47 -6.77 3.76 -13.90
C GLU A 47 -6.88 2.47 -13.09
N ALA A 48 -5.96 2.26 -12.13
CA ALA A 48 -5.94 1.04 -11.31
C ALA A 48 -7.23 0.86 -10.48
N ASP A 49 -7.88 1.96 -10.09
CA ASP A 49 -9.14 1.98 -9.35
C ASP A 49 -10.33 1.43 -10.16
N GLU A 50 -10.23 1.38 -11.48
CA GLU A 50 -11.26 0.90 -12.40
C GLU A 50 -11.06 -0.58 -12.80
N MET A 51 -9.94 -1.17 -12.42
CA MET A 51 -9.60 -2.56 -12.73
C MET A 51 -10.22 -3.53 -11.71
N ASP A 52 -10.41 -4.80 -12.11
CA ASP A 52 -10.82 -5.84 -11.17
C ASP A 52 -9.68 -6.15 -10.20
N TYR A 53 -9.75 -5.51 -9.02
CA TYR A 53 -8.73 -5.64 -7.99
C TYR A 53 -8.50 -7.08 -7.53
N ARG A 54 -9.52 -7.96 -7.58
CA ARG A 54 -9.36 -9.36 -7.18
C ARG A 54 -8.52 -10.10 -8.21
N ARG A 55 -8.79 -9.88 -9.50
CA ARG A 55 -8.02 -10.48 -10.58
C ARG A 55 -6.58 -9.98 -10.59
N CYS A 56 -6.38 -8.67 -10.42
CA CYS A 56 -5.03 -8.10 -10.34
C CYS A 56 -4.26 -8.65 -9.12
N LEU A 57 -4.89 -8.73 -7.94
CA LEU A 57 -4.26 -9.31 -6.76
C LEU A 57 -4.02 -10.81 -6.90
N GLU A 58 -4.88 -11.57 -7.59
CA GLU A 58 -4.64 -12.99 -7.86
C GLU A 58 -3.32 -13.19 -8.63
N VAL A 59 -3.06 -12.35 -9.63
CA VAL A 59 -1.82 -12.38 -10.42
C VAL A 59 -0.62 -11.87 -9.60
N GLN A 60 -0.81 -10.82 -8.81
CA GLN A 60 0.28 -10.14 -8.11
C GLN A 60 0.70 -10.85 -6.81
N SER A 61 -0.24 -11.47 -6.10
CA SER A 61 -0.05 -12.03 -4.74
C SER A 61 1.16 -12.96 -4.59
N PRO A 62 1.52 -13.83 -5.56
CA PRO A 62 2.73 -14.66 -5.48
C PRO A 62 4.04 -13.87 -5.30
N TYR A 63 4.04 -12.57 -5.62
CA TYR A 63 5.22 -11.69 -5.60
C TYR A 63 5.22 -10.68 -4.45
N LEU A 64 4.23 -10.71 -3.57
CA LEU A 64 4.03 -9.71 -2.51
C LEU A 64 4.53 -10.14 -1.12
N GLY A 65 5.03 -11.37 -0.99
CA GLY A 65 5.34 -11.95 0.32
C GLY A 65 4.10 -11.94 1.23
N PRO A 66 4.25 -11.74 2.55
CA PRO A 66 3.11 -11.66 3.45
C PRO A 66 2.25 -10.42 3.18
N VAL A 67 0.99 -10.62 2.81
CA VAL A 67 -0.04 -9.56 2.74
C VAL A 67 -0.95 -9.68 3.95
N ARG A 68 -0.98 -8.66 4.80
CA ARG A 68 -1.64 -8.73 6.11
C ARG A 68 -2.40 -7.45 6.46
N GLY A 69 -3.43 -7.62 7.28
CA GLY A 69 -4.20 -6.55 7.89
C GLY A 69 -3.88 -6.40 9.37
N TYR A 70 -3.70 -5.17 9.83
CA TYR A 70 -3.40 -4.85 11.23
C TYR A 70 -4.28 -3.70 11.72
N TYR A 71 -4.96 -3.91 12.83
CA TYR A 71 -5.58 -2.84 13.60
C TYR A 71 -4.57 -2.28 14.61
N THR A 72 -4.75 -1.01 14.95
CA THR A 72 -3.98 -0.31 15.97
C THR A 72 -4.88 0.75 16.58
N ASP A 73 -4.70 0.99 17.88
CA ASP A 73 -5.33 2.11 18.59
C ASP A 73 -4.56 3.41 18.39
N TRP A 74 -3.44 3.38 17.64
CA TRP A 74 -2.62 4.56 17.42
C TRP A 74 -3.41 5.69 16.75
N THR A 75 -3.26 6.89 17.29
CA THR A 75 -3.75 8.12 16.68
C THR A 75 -2.63 9.16 16.55
N PRO A 76 -2.81 10.18 15.68
CA PRO A 76 -1.85 11.28 15.57
C PRO A 76 -1.73 12.13 16.84
N LEU A 77 -2.63 11.97 17.82
CA LEU A 77 -2.61 12.65 19.12
C LEU A 77 -1.87 11.85 20.20
N ASP A 78 -1.46 10.61 19.93
CA ASP A 78 -0.76 9.79 20.91
C ASP A 78 0.53 10.48 21.37
N ASN A 79 0.69 10.59 22.69
CA ASN A 79 1.80 11.31 23.35
C ASN A 79 1.88 12.82 23.03
N ARG A 80 0.76 13.47 22.70
CA ARG A 80 0.68 14.92 22.44
C ARG A 80 -0.38 15.64 23.30
N PRO A 81 -0.20 16.92 23.65
CA PRO A 81 0.97 17.75 23.36
C PRO A 81 2.18 17.36 24.21
N GLY A 82 3.38 17.63 23.70
CA GLY A 82 4.63 17.41 24.41
C GLY A 82 4.99 18.56 25.37
N LEU A 83 6.26 19.00 25.31
CA LEU A 83 6.78 20.09 26.15
C LEU A 83 6.45 21.49 25.63
N PHE A 84 6.03 21.60 24.37
CA PHE A 84 5.70 22.86 23.71
C PHE A 84 4.22 22.89 23.33
N PRO A 85 3.58 24.07 23.33
CA PRO A 85 2.22 24.21 22.82
C PRO A 85 2.13 23.78 21.35
N GLU A 86 1.09 23.03 21.03
CA GLU A 86 0.80 22.55 19.67
C GLU A 86 -0.63 22.93 19.28
N ASP A 87 -0.80 23.24 18.00
CA ASP A 87 -2.09 23.60 17.41
C ASP A 87 -2.90 22.35 17.06
N LEU A 88 -3.54 21.74 18.06
CA LEU A 88 -4.21 20.44 17.96
C LEU A 88 -5.73 20.55 17.95
N ASP A 89 -6.38 19.67 17.19
CA ASP A 89 -7.79 19.35 17.35
C ASP A 89 -7.93 18.10 18.24
N LYS A 90 -8.53 18.26 19.43
CA LYS A 90 -8.70 17.17 20.42
C LYS A 90 -10.03 16.43 20.28
N ASP A 91 -10.98 16.98 19.54
CA ASP A 91 -12.31 16.39 19.37
C ASP A 91 -12.28 15.35 18.23
N ASP A 92 -11.38 15.51 17.26
CA ASP A 92 -11.13 14.55 16.19
C ASP A 92 -9.61 14.31 15.97
N PRO A 93 -9.07 13.16 16.43
CA PRO A 93 -7.66 12.83 16.30
C PRO A 93 -7.13 12.79 14.86
N TRP A 94 -7.99 12.50 13.87
CA TRP A 94 -7.58 12.26 12.48
C TRP A 94 -7.61 13.50 11.59
N GLN A 95 -7.92 14.66 12.16
CA GLN A 95 -7.83 15.92 11.43
C GLN A 95 -6.43 16.11 10.85
N PHE A 96 -6.36 16.56 9.59
CA PHE A 96 -5.09 16.82 8.91
C PHE A 96 -4.18 17.79 9.69
N ARG A 97 -4.80 18.69 10.48
CA ARG A 97 -4.15 19.57 11.45
C ARG A 97 -3.22 18.81 12.41
N ASN A 98 -3.62 17.62 12.86
CA ASN A 98 -2.85 16.79 13.78
C ASN A 98 -1.80 15.95 13.05
N ILE A 99 -2.02 15.56 11.79
CA ILE A 99 -1.06 14.76 11.00
C ILE A 99 0.14 15.59 10.54
N LEU A 100 -0.12 16.82 10.09
CA LEU A 100 0.91 17.69 9.53
C LEU A 100 1.86 18.16 10.64
N VAL A 101 3.15 17.81 10.51
CA VAL A 101 4.21 18.37 11.35
C VAL A 101 4.43 19.83 10.94
N ARG A 102 4.30 20.76 11.89
CA ARG A 102 4.38 22.22 11.70
C ARG A 102 5.47 22.84 12.56
#